data_AF-D3D4S8-F1
#
_entry.id   AF-D3D4S8-F1
#
_cell.length_a   1.000
_cell.length_b   1.000
_cell.length_c   1.000
_cell.angle_alpha   90.00
_cell.angle_beta   90.00
_cell.angle_gamma   90.00
#
_symmetry.space_group_name_H-M   'P 1'
#
loop_
_entity.id
_entity.type
_entity.pdbx_description
1 polymer ?
#
loop_
_entity_poly.entity_id
_entity_poly.type
_entity_poly.pdbx_seq_one_letter_code
_entity_poly.pdbx_strand_id
1 'polypeptide(L)'
;MEIKLGLSLPRDEISIPIVRRICAQALTVLGVSPDCTADVELALTEACANVLAHATADDDYEVRVGVDNGLAVIEVVDHGGGFDVAKALEGGGAASPNGDGPAGSDGDGDGSVGDGDGPTEHLSEGGRGILLMRALMDRVRFDAVEGPHQGTRVHLEKVLTWNDRSPGAQLIRARAGGDP
;
A
#
# COMPACT_ATOMS: atom_id res chain seq x y z
N MET A 1 -1.09 17.05 19.74
CA MET A 1 -2.50 17.18 19.34
C MET A 1 -2.74 16.01 18.45
N GLU A 2 -3.74 15.19 18.76
CA GLU A 2 -4.04 13.99 18.00
C GLU A 2 -5.26 14.25 17.13
N ILE A 3 -5.13 14.04 15.82
CA ILE A 3 -6.24 14.07 14.86
C ILE A 3 -6.42 12.66 14.33
N LYS A 4 -7.66 12.17 14.37
CA LYS A 4 -8.03 10.85 13.86
C LYS A 4 -9.21 10.99 12.90
N LEU A 5 -9.08 10.34 11.76
CA LEU A 5 -10.13 10.13 10.77
C LEU A 5 -10.33 8.63 10.61
N GLY A 6 -11.57 8.17 10.64
CA GLY A 6 -11.94 6.79 10.33
C GLY A 6 -12.97 6.76 9.21
N LEU A 7 -12.77 5.90 8.23
CA LEU A 7 -13.66 5.68 7.11
C LEU A 7 -13.98 4.19 7.02
N SER A 8 -15.26 3.84 6.96
CA SER A 8 -15.73 2.48 6.65
C SER A 8 -16.35 2.54 5.27
N LEU A 9 -15.83 1.75 4.33
CA LEU A 9 -16.22 1.82 2.93
C LEU A 9 -16.55 0.43 2.38
N PRO A 10 -17.49 0.36 1.41
CA PRO A 10 -17.71 -0.87 0.69
C PRO A 10 -16.45 -1.24 -0.10
N ARG A 11 -16.21 -2.55 -0.25
CA ARG A 11 -15.09 -3.10 -1.01
C ARG A 11 -15.31 -2.96 -2.53
N ASP A 12 -15.15 -1.76 -3.03
CA ASP A 12 -15.27 -1.40 -4.44
C ASP A 12 -14.10 -0.50 -4.85
N GLU A 13 -13.52 -0.69 -6.04
CA GLU A 13 -12.44 0.16 -6.56
C GLU A 13 -12.84 1.64 -6.63
N ILE A 14 -14.14 1.93 -6.80
CA ILE A 14 -14.70 3.30 -6.78
C ILE A 14 -14.48 3.98 -5.42
N SER A 15 -14.29 3.21 -4.34
CA SER A 15 -14.01 3.74 -3.00
C SER A 15 -12.58 4.27 -2.86
N ILE A 16 -11.60 3.74 -3.61
CA ILE A 16 -10.18 4.12 -3.48
C ILE A 16 -9.96 5.61 -3.73
N PRO A 17 -10.46 6.21 -4.84
CA PRO A 17 -10.33 7.65 -5.06
C PRO A 17 -10.97 8.51 -3.95
N ILE A 18 -12.03 8.01 -3.30
CA ILE A 18 -12.72 8.73 -2.22
C ILE A 18 -11.80 8.81 -1.01
N VAL A 19 -11.28 7.67 -0.54
CA VAL A 19 -10.34 7.62 0.60
C VAL A 19 -9.14 8.49 0.32
N ARG A 20 -8.55 8.32 -0.87
CA ARG A 20 -7.39 9.07 -1.34
C ARG A 20 -7.60 10.58 -1.26
N ARG A 21 -8.72 11.06 -1.79
CA ARG A 21 -9.09 12.49 -1.80
C ARG A 21 -9.29 13.03 -0.38
N ILE A 22 -10.03 12.31 0.46
CA ILE A 22 -10.33 12.75 1.84
C ILE A 22 -9.03 12.84 2.65
N CYS A 23 -8.17 11.81 2.57
CA CYS A 23 -6.89 11.80 3.28
C CYS A 23 -5.98 12.95 2.81
N ALA A 24 -5.80 13.11 1.50
CA ALA A 24 -4.97 14.18 0.94
C ALA A 24 -5.48 15.58 1.36
N GLN A 25 -6.79 15.80 1.33
CA GLN A 25 -7.39 17.05 1.77
C GLN A 25 -7.20 17.30 3.26
N ALA A 26 -7.34 16.29 4.11
CA ALA A 26 -7.10 16.41 5.54
C ALA A 26 -5.65 16.84 5.83
N LEU A 27 -4.66 16.16 5.25
CA LEU A 27 -3.24 16.51 5.41
C LEU A 27 -2.92 17.91 4.87
N THR A 28 -3.51 18.28 3.74
CA THR A 28 -3.35 19.63 3.15
C THR A 28 -3.89 20.71 4.07
N VAL A 29 -5.07 20.52 4.67
CA VAL A 29 -5.67 21.48 5.62
C VAL A 29 -4.83 21.61 6.88
N LEU A 30 -4.20 20.51 7.33
CA LEU A 30 -3.25 20.53 8.44
C LEU A 30 -1.93 21.22 8.06
N GLY A 31 -1.71 21.46 6.77
CA GLY A 31 -0.53 22.12 6.20
C GLY A 31 0.73 21.25 6.26
N VAL A 32 0.53 19.95 6.09
CA VAL A 32 1.59 19.01 5.70
C VAL A 32 2.14 19.43 4.33
N SER A 33 3.42 19.17 4.08
CA SER A 33 4.04 19.51 2.81
C SER A 33 3.38 18.76 1.64
N PRO A 34 3.41 19.34 0.42
CA PRO A 34 2.88 18.67 -0.76
C PRO A 34 3.56 17.33 -1.03
N ASP A 35 4.88 17.23 -0.81
CA ASP A 35 5.65 16.01 -1.02
C ASP A 35 5.20 14.89 -0.07
N CYS A 36 5.08 15.18 1.23
CA CYS A 36 4.56 14.21 2.19
C CYS A 36 3.12 13.82 1.89
N THR A 37 2.30 14.76 1.43
CA THR A 37 0.90 14.49 1.06
C THR A 37 0.83 13.55 -0.15
N ALA A 38 1.66 13.78 -1.17
CA ALA A 38 1.74 12.94 -2.37
C ALA A 38 2.25 11.53 -2.05
N ASP A 39 3.27 11.41 -1.19
CA ASP A 39 3.79 10.12 -0.72
C ASP A 39 2.69 9.30 -0.02
N VAL A 40 1.93 9.96 0.87
CA VAL A 40 0.78 9.32 1.56
C VAL A 40 -0.33 8.97 0.59
N GLU A 41 -0.65 9.85 -0.35
CA GLU A 41 -1.70 9.63 -1.33
C GLU A 41 -1.45 8.37 -2.17
N LEU A 42 -0.21 8.21 -2.64
CA LEU A 42 0.16 7.09 -3.48
C LEU A 42 0.26 5.79 -2.68
N ALA A 43 0.92 5.80 -1.51
CA ALA A 43 1.00 4.61 -0.66
C ALA A 43 -0.37 4.13 -0.15
N LEU A 44 -1.29 5.05 0.14
CA LEU A 44 -2.66 4.71 0.53
C LEU A 44 -3.44 4.06 -0.62
N THR A 45 -3.19 4.51 -1.85
CA THR A 45 -3.78 3.89 -3.05
C THR A 45 -3.33 2.43 -3.18
N GLU A 46 -2.03 2.17 -3.02
CA GLU A 46 -1.48 0.81 -3.04
C GLU A 46 -2.00 -0.05 -1.88
N ALA A 47 -2.09 0.51 -0.68
CA ALA A 47 -2.60 -0.20 0.49
C ALA A 47 -4.07 -0.61 0.31
N CYS A 48 -4.92 0.28 -0.18
CA CYS A 48 -6.32 -0.03 -0.48
C CYS A 48 -6.45 -1.03 -1.62
N ALA A 49 -5.66 -0.89 -2.70
CA ALA A 49 -5.68 -1.83 -3.82
C ALA A 49 -5.29 -3.25 -3.38
N ASN A 50 -4.26 -3.39 -2.55
CA ASN A 50 -3.84 -4.68 -1.99
C ASN A 50 -4.95 -5.30 -1.14
N VAL A 51 -5.57 -4.52 -0.27
CA VAL A 51 -6.68 -4.97 0.56
C VAL A 51 -7.87 -5.43 -0.30
N LEU A 52 -8.25 -4.66 -1.32
CA LEU A 52 -9.34 -5.01 -2.22
C LEU A 52 -9.04 -6.27 -3.04
N ALA A 53 -7.79 -6.53 -3.41
CA ALA A 53 -7.42 -7.73 -4.16
C ALA A 53 -7.54 -9.03 -3.33
N HIS A 54 -7.42 -8.95 -2.00
CA HIS A 54 -7.26 -10.12 -1.13
C HIS A 54 -8.41 -10.39 -0.16
N ALA A 55 -9.35 -9.47 -0.03
CA ALA A 55 -10.51 -9.63 0.84
C ALA A 55 -11.50 -10.73 0.37
N THR A 56 -12.41 -11.15 1.24
CA THR A 56 -13.56 -12.03 0.93
C THR A 56 -14.80 -11.23 0.54
N ALA A 57 -15.72 -11.81 -0.23
CA ALA A 57 -16.68 -11.07 -1.07
C ALA A 57 -17.76 -10.23 -0.33
N ASP A 58 -17.87 -10.33 0.99
CA ASP A 58 -18.99 -9.74 1.76
C ASP A 58 -18.55 -8.76 2.87
N ASP A 59 -17.28 -8.35 2.93
CA ASP A 59 -16.75 -7.51 4.01
C ASP A 59 -16.48 -6.06 3.56
N ASP A 60 -16.81 -5.10 4.44
CA ASP A 60 -16.35 -3.70 4.36
C ASP A 60 -14.87 -3.61 4.77
N TYR A 61 -14.17 -2.59 4.27
CA TYR A 61 -12.82 -2.27 4.74
C TYR A 61 -12.79 -0.92 5.47
N GLU A 62 -11.86 -0.81 6.43
CA GLU A 62 -11.70 0.37 7.27
C GLU A 62 -10.36 1.06 6.99
N VAL A 63 -10.40 2.38 6.84
CA VAL A 63 -9.19 3.22 6.75
C VAL A 63 -9.17 4.17 7.94
N ARG A 64 -8.09 4.12 8.72
CA ARG A 64 -7.83 5.05 9.81
C ARG A 64 -6.62 5.89 9.49
N VAL A 65 -6.74 7.20 9.62
CA VAL A 65 -5.64 8.16 9.45
C VAL A 65 -5.50 8.93 10.75
N GLY A 66 -4.37 8.76 11.41
CA GLY A 66 -3.97 9.46 12.63
C GLY A 66 -2.82 10.42 12.33
N VAL A 67 -2.85 11.62 12.90
CA VAL A 67 -1.71 12.55 12.91
C VAL A 67 -1.47 13.01 14.34
N ASP A 68 -0.29 12.72 14.88
CA ASP A 68 0.17 13.25 16.17
C ASP A 68 1.70 13.47 16.16
N ASN A 69 2.14 14.52 16.86
CA ASN A 69 3.55 14.87 17.06
C ASN A 69 4.44 14.82 15.80
N GLY A 70 3.91 15.21 14.64
CA GLY A 70 4.69 15.19 13.39
C GLY A 70 4.76 13.84 12.69
N LEU A 71 3.99 12.85 13.13
CA LEU A 71 3.88 11.54 12.50
C LEU A 71 2.45 11.32 11.99
N ALA A 72 2.32 10.92 10.73
CA ALA A 72 1.08 10.33 10.23
C ALA A 72 1.14 8.81 10.36
N VAL A 73 0.07 8.22 10.89
CA VAL A 73 -0.14 6.78 10.98
C VAL A 73 -1.39 6.46 10.18
N ILE A 74 -1.26 5.61 9.18
CA ILE A 74 -2.37 5.16 8.34
C ILE A 74 -2.53 3.66 8.55
N GLU A 75 -3.74 3.22 8.88
CA GLU A 75 -4.10 1.81 8.94
C GLU A 75 -5.19 1.53 7.91
N VAL A 76 -4.95 0.57 7.03
CA VAL A 76 -5.97 0.00 6.15
C VAL A 76 -6.23 -1.42 6.63
N VAL A 77 -7.47 -1.68 7.07
CA VAL A 77 -7.87 -2.94 7.68
C VAL A 77 -8.96 -3.57 6.83
N ASP A 78 -8.77 -4.84 6.54
CA ASP A 78 -9.76 -5.70 5.95
C ASP A 78 -9.98 -6.95 6.79
N HIS A 79 -11.21 -7.45 6.76
CA HIS A 79 -11.64 -8.59 7.56
C HIS A 79 -11.64 -9.92 6.77
N GLY A 80 -11.12 -9.95 5.54
CA GLY A 80 -11.12 -11.11 4.67
C GLY A 80 -9.75 -11.68 4.31
N GLY A 81 -9.76 -12.95 3.87
CA GLY A 81 -8.73 -13.73 3.15
C GLY A 81 -7.30 -13.86 3.72
N GLY A 82 -6.73 -12.79 4.25
CA GLY A 82 -5.36 -12.67 4.71
C GLY A 82 -4.40 -12.37 3.56
N PHE A 83 -3.34 -11.60 3.85
CA PHE A 83 -2.29 -11.26 2.89
C PHE A 83 -0.95 -11.84 3.32
N ASP A 84 -0.39 -12.72 2.49
CA ASP A 84 0.94 -13.28 2.68
C ASP A 84 1.97 -12.44 1.90
N VAL A 85 2.66 -11.57 2.63
CA VAL A 85 3.71 -10.69 2.08
C VAL A 85 4.85 -11.49 1.46
N ALA A 86 5.20 -12.66 2.00
CA ALA A 86 6.30 -13.45 1.49
C ALA A 86 5.97 -13.96 0.08
N LYS A 87 4.76 -14.51 -0.10
CA LYS A 87 4.28 -14.94 -1.43
C LYS A 87 4.18 -13.80 -2.44
N ALA A 88 3.73 -12.62 -2.00
CA ALA A 88 3.62 -11.45 -2.88
C ALA A 88 4.98 -10.93 -3.38
N LEU A 89 6.04 -11.12 -2.60
CA LEU A 89 7.42 -10.77 -2.97
C LEU A 89 8.12 -11.90 -3.74
N GLU A 90 7.73 -13.17 -3.52
CA GLU A 90 8.29 -14.36 -4.19
C GLU A 90 7.66 -14.66 -5.56
N GLY A 91 6.51 -14.05 -5.89
CA GLY A 91 5.76 -14.25 -7.15
C GLY A 91 6.50 -13.91 -8.46
N GLY A 92 7.79 -13.57 -8.41
CA GLY A 92 8.67 -13.37 -9.56
C GLY A 92 9.58 -14.56 -9.92
N GLY A 93 9.49 -15.72 -9.24
CA GLY A 93 10.43 -16.81 -9.51
C GLY A 93 9.91 -18.22 -9.24
N ALA A 94 9.34 -18.86 -10.26
CA ALA A 94 9.58 -20.26 -10.64
C ALA A 94 8.67 -20.68 -11.80
N ALA A 95 9.03 -20.33 -13.03
CA ALA A 95 8.70 -21.22 -14.15
C ALA A 95 9.45 -22.54 -13.89
N SER A 96 8.72 -23.60 -13.60
CA SER A 96 9.28 -24.94 -13.46
C SER A 96 9.91 -25.36 -14.80
N PRO A 97 11.23 -25.61 -14.89
CA PRO A 97 11.80 -26.22 -16.07
C PRO A 97 11.77 -27.72 -15.85
N ASN A 98 10.60 -28.35 -16.00
CA ASN A 98 10.50 -29.80 -16.20
C ASN A 98 9.26 -30.08 -17.04
N GLY A 99 9.40 -29.80 -18.34
CA GLY A 99 8.62 -30.47 -19.35
C GLY A 99 9.21 -31.87 -19.54
N ASP A 100 8.55 -32.89 -19.01
CA ASP A 100 8.68 -34.26 -19.50
C ASP A 100 7.56 -34.52 -20.50
N GLY A 101 7.78 -34.06 -21.74
CA GLY A 101 7.03 -34.49 -22.92
C GLY A 101 7.93 -35.42 -23.75
N PRO A 102 7.43 -36.56 -24.27
CA PRO A 102 8.27 -37.53 -24.95
C PRO A 102 8.67 -37.06 -26.35
N ALA A 103 9.84 -37.54 -26.77
CA ALA A 103 10.53 -37.23 -28.02
C ALA A 103 9.82 -37.74 -29.30
N GLY A 104 10.00 -36.97 -30.38
CA GLY A 104 9.76 -37.32 -31.79
C GLY A 104 9.14 -36.14 -32.54
N SER A 105 9.56 -35.68 -33.72
CA SER A 105 10.54 -36.13 -34.72
C SER A 105 10.77 -34.99 -35.71
N ASP A 106 12.00 -34.87 -36.22
CA ASP A 106 12.52 -34.26 -37.45
C ASP A 106 11.64 -33.32 -38.32
N GLY A 107 12.16 -32.13 -38.59
CA GLY A 107 11.71 -31.26 -39.69
C GLY A 107 12.57 -29.98 -39.82
N ASP A 108 13.35 -29.90 -40.89
CA ASP A 108 14.18 -28.77 -41.33
C ASP A 108 13.40 -27.44 -41.47
N GLY A 109 14.00 -26.32 -41.05
CA GLY A 109 13.47 -24.98 -41.32
C GLY A 109 14.28 -23.83 -40.71
N ASP A 110 15.15 -23.25 -41.55
CA ASP A 110 15.56 -21.84 -41.68
C ASP A 110 15.46 -20.86 -40.50
N GLY A 111 16.56 -20.16 -40.24
CA GLY A 111 16.73 -19.24 -39.12
C GLY A 111 16.15 -17.84 -39.33
N SER A 112 15.65 -17.26 -38.24
CA SER A 112 15.65 -15.82 -38.05
C SER A 112 15.72 -15.50 -36.55
N VAL A 113 16.63 -14.59 -36.24
CA VAL A 113 16.84 -13.81 -35.00
C VAL A 113 15.58 -13.74 -34.12
N GLY A 114 15.62 -14.03 -32.82
CA GLY A 114 16.62 -13.61 -31.84
C GLY A 114 16.19 -12.34 -31.08
N ASP A 115 14.89 -12.06 -30.93
CA ASP A 115 14.42 -11.08 -29.95
C ASP A 115 14.31 -11.75 -28.58
N GLY A 116 15.42 -11.68 -27.84
CA GLY A 116 15.43 -11.96 -26.42
C GLY A 116 14.64 -10.89 -25.69
N ASP A 117 13.36 -11.15 -25.45
CA ASP A 117 12.71 -10.63 -24.26
C ASP A 117 13.41 -11.32 -23.08
N GLY A 118 14.34 -10.60 -22.45
CA GLY A 118 14.91 -11.05 -21.18
C GLY A 118 13.77 -11.30 -20.19
N PRO A 119 14.00 -12.03 -19.08
CA PRO A 119 12.98 -12.14 -18.05
C PRO A 119 12.72 -10.72 -17.53
N THR A 120 11.69 -10.08 -18.06
CA THR A 120 11.00 -9.02 -17.37
C THR A 120 10.56 -9.69 -16.09
N GLU A 121 11.27 -9.39 -14.98
CA GLU A 121 10.86 -9.75 -13.64
C GLU A 121 9.48 -9.10 -13.43
N HIS A 122 8.45 -9.80 -13.91
CA HIS A 122 7.06 -9.46 -13.73
C HIS A 122 6.75 -9.79 -12.28
N LEU A 123 7.21 -8.91 -11.39
CA LEU A 123 6.64 -8.81 -10.06
C LEU A 123 5.13 -8.73 -10.24
N SER A 124 4.42 -9.62 -9.56
CA SER A 124 2.97 -9.53 -9.44
C SER A 124 2.62 -8.09 -9.02
N GLU A 125 1.49 -7.55 -9.47
CA GLU A 125 1.12 -6.16 -9.16
C GLU A 125 1.21 -5.85 -7.65
N GLY A 126 0.85 -6.81 -6.79
CA GLY A 126 1.01 -6.71 -5.34
C GLY A 126 2.47 -6.55 -4.86
N GLY A 127 3.44 -7.16 -5.54
CA GLY A 127 4.87 -7.00 -5.25
C GLY A 127 5.40 -5.60 -5.58
N ARG A 128 4.91 -4.98 -6.67
CA ARG A 128 5.25 -3.59 -7.03
C ARG A 128 4.67 -2.59 -6.03
N GLY A 129 3.41 -2.79 -5.63
CA GLY A 129 2.75 -1.95 -4.63
C GLY A 129 3.48 -1.98 -3.27
N ILE A 130 3.95 -3.14 -2.81
CA ILE A 130 4.74 -3.25 -1.57
C ILE A 130 6.04 -2.45 -1.66
N LEU A 131 6.78 -2.56 -2.76
CA LEU A 131 8.03 -1.82 -2.94
C LEU A 131 7.80 -0.31 -2.97
N LEU A 132 6.72 0.12 -3.61
CA LEU A 132 6.35 1.51 -3.71
C LEU A 132 5.98 2.09 -2.33
N MET A 133 5.16 1.38 -1.55
CA MET A 133 4.85 1.78 -0.18
C MET A 133 6.12 1.87 0.68
N ARG A 134 7.04 0.91 0.59
CA ARG A 134 8.31 0.92 1.33
C ARG A 134 9.27 2.03 0.92
N ALA A 135 9.19 2.51 -0.32
CA ALA A 135 10.01 3.62 -0.78
C ALA A 135 9.47 4.97 -0.29
N LEU A 136 8.15 5.10 -0.15
CA LEU A 136 7.48 6.36 0.19
C LEU A 136 7.25 6.53 1.70
N MET A 137 7.13 5.43 2.44
CA MET A 137 6.83 5.44 3.87
C MET A 137 8.06 5.17 4.72
N ASP A 138 8.13 5.79 5.89
CA ASP A 138 9.21 5.55 6.84
C ASP A 138 9.07 4.18 7.52
N ARG A 139 7.83 3.71 7.71
CA ARG A 139 7.55 2.37 8.21
C ARG A 139 6.35 1.75 7.50
N VAL A 140 6.48 0.49 7.12
CA VAL A 140 5.39 -0.33 6.57
C VAL A 140 5.36 -1.65 7.31
N ARG A 141 4.19 -2.01 7.85
CA ARG A 141 3.92 -3.32 8.47
C ARG A 141 2.66 -3.92 7.88
N PHE A 142 2.65 -5.24 7.83
CA PHE A 142 1.50 -6.04 7.42
C PHE A 142 1.24 -7.04 8.54
N ASP A 143 0.08 -6.93 9.16
CA ASP A 143 -0.32 -7.80 10.26
C ASP A 143 -1.57 -8.57 9.86
N ALA A 144 -1.62 -9.85 10.23
CA ALA A 144 -2.86 -10.61 10.12
C ALA A 144 -3.85 -10.10 11.18
N VAL A 145 -5.12 -9.99 10.80
CA VAL A 145 -6.19 -9.62 11.72
C VAL A 145 -6.96 -10.88 12.09
N GLU A 146 -7.05 -11.18 13.39
CA GLU A 146 -7.83 -12.31 13.88
C GLU A 146 -9.33 -12.04 13.73
N GLY A 147 -10.06 -13.05 13.25
CA GLY A 147 -11.49 -12.97 12.98
C GLY A 147 -12.05 -14.29 12.45
N PRO A 148 -13.36 -14.34 12.12
CA PRO A 148 -13.99 -15.50 11.48
C PRO A 148 -13.31 -15.88 10.15
N HIS A 149 -12.80 -14.86 9.47
CA HIS A 149 -11.88 -14.96 8.34
C HIS A 149 -10.56 -14.28 8.72
N GLN A 150 -9.43 -14.81 8.22
CA GLN A 150 -8.13 -14.19 8.42
C GLN A 150 -8.14 -12.86 7.68
N GLY A 151 -7.98 -11.72 8.35
CA GLY A 151 -7.95 -10.40 7.72
C GLY A 151 -6.54 -9.87 7.51
N THR A 152 -6.43 -8.69 6.90
CA THR A 152 -5.14 -8.00 6.68
C THR A 152 -5.18 -6.59 7.23
N ARG A 153 -4.14 -6.19 7.96
CA ARG A 153 -3.88 -4.80 8.33
C ARG A 153 -2.60 -4.33 7.66
N VAL A 154 -2.71 -3.30 6.84
CA VAL A 154 -1.57 -2.53 6.33
C VAL A 154 -1.38 -1.32 7.24
N HIS A 155 -0.21 -1.21 7.87
CA HIS A 155 0.13 -0.12 8.77
C HIS A 155 1.29 0.69 8.18
N LEU A 156 1.03 1.96 7.89
CA LEU A 156 1.96 2.90 7.26
C LEU A 156 2.27 4.04 8.22
N GLU A 157 3.55 4.39 8.35
CA GLU A 157 3.99 5.55 9.12
C GLU A 157 4.78 6.50 8.22
N LYS A 158 4.47 7.80 8.30
CA LYS A 158 5.19 8.86 7.59
C LYS A 158 5.53 10.01 8.55
N VAL A 159 6.81 10.34 8.64
CA VAL A 159 7.31 11.55 9.30
C VAL A 159 6.92 12.75 8.44
N LEU A 160 6.13 13.63 9.02
CA LEU A 160 5.54 14.76 8.34
C LEU A 160 6.50 15.96 8.37
N THR A 161 6.71 16.52 7.19
CA THR A 161 7.23 17.87 7.05
C THR A 161 6.05 18.84 6.87
N TRP A 162 6.18 20.05 7.41
CA TRP A 162 5.10 21.01 7.52
C TRP A 162 5.45 22.28 6.76
N ASN A 163 4.46 22.95 6.18
CA ASN A 163 4.67 24.31 5.69
C ASN A 163 4.83 25.28 6.88
N ASP A 164 5.69 26.29 6.71
CA ASP A 164 5.88 27.30 7.74
C ASP A 164 4.61 28.15 7.86
N ARG A 165 4.03 28.16 9.06
CA ARG A 165 2.74 28.76 9.47
C ARG A 165 1.49 27.87 9.34
N SER A 166 1.59 26.58 9.03
CA SER A 166 0.42 25.69 9.03
C SER A 166 -0.26 25.58 10.40
N PRO A 167 -1.59 25.31 10.43
CA PRO A 167 -2.29 24.95 11.67
C PRO A 167 -1.59 23.80 12.41
N GLY A 168 -1.17 22.75 11.70
CA GLY A 168 -0.46 21.62 12.30
C GLY A 168 0.89 22.01 12.93
N ALA A 169 1.69 22.83 12.24
CA ALA A 169 2.96 23.31 12.80
C ALA A 169 2.75 24.24 14.01
N GLN A 170 1.67 25.02 14.04
CA GLN A 170 1.32 25.85 15.20
C GLN A 170 0.84 25.00 16.38
N LEU A 171 0.05 23.96 16.12
CA LEU A 171 -0.50 23.06 17.14
C LEU A 171 0.58 22.15 17.75
N ILE A 172 1.55 21.69 16.96
CA ILE A 172 2.71 20.94 17.45
C ILE A 172 3.59 21.86 18.33
N ARG A 173 3.87 23.09 17.88
CA ARG A 173 4.64 24.07 18.66
C ARG A 173 3.95 24.47 19.95
N ALA A 174 2.62 24.62 19.95
CA ALA A 174 1.84 24.93 21.16
C ALA A 174 1.98 23.83 22.23
N ARG A 175 2.10 22.56 21.82
CA ARG A 175 2.38 21.45 22.75
C ARG A 175 3.83 21.44 23.25
N ALA A 176 4.79 21.72 22.36
CA ALA A 176 6.21 21.76 22.72
C ALA A 176 6.60 22.97 23.61
N GLY A 177 5.80 24.04 23.56
CA GLY A 177 5.96 25.25 24.39
C GLY A 177 5.15 25.26 25.69
N GLY A 178 4.43 24.18 26.02
CA GLY A 178 3.83 23.97 27.34
C GLY A 178 4.79 23.15 28.20
N ASP A 179 5.60 23.82 29.02
CA ASP A 179 6.48 23.19 30.02
C ASP A 179 5.67 22.78 31.28
N PRO A 180 6.20 21.93 32.17
CA PRO A 180 5.63 20.65 32.64
C PRO A 180 4.67 20.73 33.83
#